data_AF-A0A930SWQ9-F1
#
_entry.id   AF-A0A930SWQ9-F1
#
_cell.length_a   1.000
_cell.length_b   1.000
_cell.length_c   1.000
_cell.angle_alpha   90.00
_cell.angle_beta   90.00
_cell.angle_gamma   90.00
#
_symmetry.space_group_name_H-M   'P 1'
#
loop_
_entity.id
_entity.type
_entity.pdbx_description
1 polymer ?
#
loop_
_entity_poly.entity_id
_entity_poly.type
_entity_poly.pdbx_seq_one_letter_code
_entity_poly.pdbx_strand_id
1 'polypeptide(L)'
;MSTVLLTACSNNPFNPAAELRIMDVRSTLSGEGRFAGIRQSAERQGENSFILYSYSDPVVMIENRDGLPPVDFKRFTAQITLSDGTRLPLKEYPLSKGMQEGGQTEIQFPILSADTDIRNVVYPGNNAPRVQDGTAEVTLYGTDLNGHNVQVSFTTALRFESLVFRGGLEVPTEPETRSTPAPTAPNPGGQ
;
A
#
# COMPACT_ATOMS: atom_id res chain seq x y z
N MET A 1 -4.92 44.98 27.75
CA MET A 1 -3.74 44.96 26.85
C MET A 1 -3.93 43.77 25.92
N SER A 2 -4.21 44.03 24.64
CA SER A 2 -4.42 43.00 23.63
C SER A 2 -3.09 42.55 23.06
N THR A 3 -2.77 41.27 23.20
CA THR A 3 -1.71 40.62 22.43
C THR A 3 -2.38 39.92 21.26
N VAL A 4 -2.34 40.55 20.08
CA VAL A 4 -2.65 39.87 18.82
C VAL A 4 -1.38 39.11 18.44
N LEU A 5 -1.37 37.79 18.66
CA LEU A 5 -0.38 36.92 18.03
C LEU A 5 -0.75 36.83 16.54
N LEU A 6 -0.01 37.56 15.71
CA LEU A 6 0.06 37.31 14.28
C LEU A 6 0.85 36.02 14.07
N THR A 7 0.14 34.89 14.04
CA THR A 7 0.69 33.66 13.46
C THR A 7 0.86 33.92 11.97
N ALA A 8 2.10 34.17 11.53
CA ALA A 8 2.41 34.39 10.13
C ALA A 8 1.95 33.18 9.31
N CYS A 9 0.97 33.40 8.42
CA CYS A 9 0.59 32.47 7.38
C CYS A 9 1.85 32.10 6.57
N SER A 10 2.23 30.82 6.59
CA SER A 10 3.53 30.34 6.09
C SER A 10 3.66 30.25 4.57
N ASN A 11 2.76 30.86 3.79
CA ASN A 11 2.86 30.93 2.34
C ASN A 11 3.03 32.37 1.88
N ASN A 12 4.15 32.65 1.21
CA ASN A 12 4.38 33.93 0.53
C ASN A 12 3.31 34.10 -0.57
N PRO A 13 2.43 35.12 -0.50
CA PRO A 13 1.35 35.29 -1.47
C PRO A 13 1.85 35.56 -2.90
N PHE A 14 3.12 35.97 -3.07
CA PHE A 14 3.74 36.21 -4.38
C PHE A 14 4.56 35.02 -4.90
N ASN A 15 4.77 33.99 -4.07
CA ASN A 15 5.42 32.73 -4.44
C ASN A 15 4.90 31.59 -3.54
N PRO A 16 3.60 31.26 -3.62
CA PRO A 16 2.99 30.30 -2.70
C PRO A 16 3.53 28.89 -3.00
N ALA A 17 3.68 28.07 -1.97
CA ALA A 17 3.95 26.64 -2.13
C ALA A 17 2.64 25.90 -2.41
N ALA A 18 2.73 24.74 -3.07
CA ALA A 18 1.60 23.84 -3.21
C ALA A 18 1.08 23.38 -1.84
N GLU A 19 -0.24 23.21 -1.72
CA GLU A 19 -0.92 22.73 -0.52
C GLU A 19 -1.75 21.53 -0.91
N LEU A 20 -1.29 20.36 -0.48
CA LEU A 20 -1.87 19.09 -0.89
C LEU A 20 -2.71 18.48 0.22
N ARG A 21 -3.84 17.91 -0.17
CA ARG A 21 -4.74 17.19 0.71
C ARG A 21 -5.02 15.80 0.18
N ILE A 22 -4.94 14.82 1.07
CA ILE A 22 -5.40 13.47 0.76
C ILE A 22 -6.91 13.45 0.93
N MET A 23 -7.59 13.13 -0.16
CA MET A 23 -9.05 13.08 -0.20
C MET A 23 -9.56 11.69 0.08
N ASP A 24 -8.86 10.67 -0.41
CA ASP A 24 -9.27 9.28 -0.29
C ASP A 24 -8.07 8.34 -0.44
N VAL A 25 -8.12 7.20 0.25
CA VAL A 25 -7.12 6.13 0.20
C VAL A 25 -7.88 4.81 0.07
N ARG A 26 -7.70 4.13 -1.07
CA ARG A 26 -8.38 2.89 -1.39
C ARG A 26 -7.38 1.75 -1.57
N SER A 27 -7.78 0.56 -1.12
CA SER A 27 -7.04 -0.69 -1.30
C SER A 27 -8.03 -1.67 -1.94
N THR A 28 -7.88 -1.94 -3.24
CA THR A 28 -8.89 -2.69 -4.01
C THR A 28 -8.62 -4.19 -3.95
N LEU A 29 -9.31 -4.90 -3.06
CA LEU A 29 -9.43 -6.36 -3.10
C LEU A 29 -10.88 -6.86 -3.20
N SER A 30 -11.86 -5.96 -3.11
CA SER A 30 -13.27 -6.26 -3.39
C SER A 30 -13.57 -6.04 -4.88
N GLY A 31 -14.17 -7.05 -5.51
CA GLY A 31 -14.39 -7.22 -6.94
C GLY A 31 -14.96 -6.01 -7.70
N GLU A 32 -14.78 -6.11 -9.02
CA GLU A 32 -15.06 -5.11 -10.06
C GLU A 32 -13.93 -4.09 -10.31
N GLY A 33 -12.90 -4.57 -11.02
CA GLY A 33 -12.27 -3.75 -12.06
C GLY A 33 -11.14 -2.80 -11.68
N ARG A 34 -10.48 -2.97 -10.53
CA ARG A 34 -9.27 -2.19 -10.19
C ARG A 34 -8.20 -3.11 -9.58
N PHE A 35 -6.95 -2.90 -10.03
CA PHE A 35 -5.83 -3.84 -10.11
C PHE A 35 -5.66 -4.77 -8.89
N ALA A 36 -5.95 -6.06 -9.09
CA ALA A 36 -5.40 -7.16 -8.30
C ALA A 36 -4.13 -7.63 -9.00
N GLY A 37 -2.98 -7.50 -8.34
CA GLY A 37 -1.78 -8.12 -8.88
C GLY A 37 -1.88 -9.63 -8.67
N ILE A 38 -1.83 -10.39 -9.77
CA ILE A 38 -1.90 -11.84 -9.75
C ILE A 38 -0.49 -12.41 -9.83
N ARG A 39 -0.11 -13.22 -8.85
CA ARG A 39 1.02 -14.16 -9.00
C ARG A 39 0.43 -15.55 -9.22
N GLN A 40 0.69 -16.16 -10.37
CA GLN A 40 0.32 -17.54 -10.66
C GLN A 40 1.55 -18.43 -10.46
N SER A 41 1.49 -19.36 -9.50
CA SER A 41 2.43 -20.49 -9.46
C SER A 41 1.67 -21.73 -9.87
N ALA A 42 1.90 -22.20 -11.09
CA ALA A 42 1.39 -23.49 -11.54
C ALA A 42 2.39 -24.58 -11.13
N GLU A 43 2.00 -25.46 -10.21
CA GLU A 43 2.70 -26.73 -10.08
C GLU A 43 1.73 -27.88 -9.80
N ARG A 44 1.20 -28.46 -10.88
CA ARG A 44 1.48 -29.85 -11.31
C ARG A 44 0.81 -30.15 -12.64
N GLN A 45 1.57 -30.76 -13.57
CA GLN A 45 1.15 -31.31 -14.86
C GLN A 45 -0.09 -32.24 -14.75
N GLY A 46 -1.11 -32.03 -15.60
CA GLY A 46 -2.28 -32.90 -15.76
C GLY A 46 -3.65 -32.17 -15.71
N GLU A 47 -4.67 -32.77 -15.08
CA GLU A 47 -5.91 -32.08 -14.66
C GLU A 47 -5.58 -31.01 -13.61
N ASN A 48 -5.09 -29.87 -14.08
CA ASN A 48 -4.17 -29.01 -13.34
C ASN A 48 -4.84 -28.26 -12.18
N SER A 49 -4.23 -28.39 -10.99
CA SER A 49 -4.47 -27.49 -9.87
C SER A 49 -3.53 -26.27 -9.99
N PHE A 50 -4.02 -25.05 -9.76
CA PHE A 50 -3.19 -23.84 -9.74
C PHE A 50 -3.56 -22.93 -8.58
N ILE A 51 -2.62 -22.06 -8.21
CA ILE A 51 -2.79 -21.13 -7.08
C ILE A 51 -2.70 -19.71 -7.60
N LEU A 52 -3.73 -18.94 -7.26
CA LEU A 52 -3.84 -17.53 -7.55
C LEU A 52 -3.54 -16.76 -6.26
N TYR A 53 -2.41 -16.07 -6.20
CA TYR A 53 -2.16 -15.10 -5.13
C TYR A 53 -2.66 -13.73 -5.57
N SER A 54 -3.47 -13.08 -4.73
CA SER A 54 -4.02 -11.75 -4.97
C SER A 54 -3.57 -10.76 -3.91
N TYR A 55 -3.30 -9.54 -4.34
CA TYR A 55 -2.93 -8.43 -3.47
C TYR A 55 -3.42 -7.10 -4.04
N SER A 56 -3.63 -6.12 -3.16
CA SER A 56 -4.01 -4.75 -3.52
C SER A 56 -2.82 -3.81 -3.46
N ASP A 57 -2.58 -3.10 -4.57
CA ASP A 57 -1.80 -1.87 -4.52
C ASP A 57 -2.69 -0.69 -4.12
N PRO A 58 -2.23 0.20 -3.23
CA PRO A 58 -3.03 1.32 -2.81
C PRO A 58 -3.20 2.36 -3.93
N VAL A 59 -4.37 2.97 -3.96
CA VAL A 59 -4.73 4.07 -4.84
C VAL A 59 -5.16 5.24 -3.99
N VAL A 60 -4.55 6.41 -4.21
CA VAL A 60 -4.83 7.63 -3.43
C VAL A 60 -5.35 8.71 -4.34
N MET A 61 -6.41 9.37 -3.90
CA MET A 61 -6.88 10.63 -4.48
C MET A 61 -6.26 11.79 -3.71
N ILE A 62 -5.50 12.62 -4.41
CA ILE A 62 -4.87 13.82 -3.85
C ILE A 62 -5.48 15.04 -4.52
N GLU A 63 -5.73 16.09 -3.74
CA GLU A 63 -6.19 17.39 -4.19
C GLU A 63 -5.10 18.45 -3.94
N ASN A 64 -4.90 19.33 -4.91
CA ASN A 64 -4.08 20.53 -4.79
C ASN A 64 -5.04 21.71 -4.78
N ARG A 65 -4.91 22.57 -3.78
CA ARG A 65 -5.82 23.69 -3.61
C ARG A 65 -5.77 24.64 -4.82
N ASP A 66 -6.93 25.18 -5.19
CA ASP A 66 -7.06 26.15 -6.28
C ASP A 66 -6.13 27.35 -6.10
N GLY A 67 -5.50 27.80 -7.19
CA GLY A 67 -4.59 28.95 -7.20
C GLY A 67 -3.16 28.64 -6.75
N LEU A 68 -2.81 27.37 -6.51
CA LEU A 68 -1.48 26.95 -6.07
C LEU A 68 -0.70 26.25 -7.19
N PRO A 69 0.65 26.34 -7.18
CA PRO A 69 1.46 25.82 -8.26
C PRO A 69 1.23 24.30 -8.47
N PRO A 70 1.29 23.83 -9.72
CA PRO A 70 1.33 22.40 -10.05
C PRO A 70 2.50 21.69 -9.36
N VAL A 71 2.32 20.39 -9.09
CA VAL A 71 3.32 19.54 -8.42
C VAL A 71 3.72 18.38 -9.32
N ASP A 72 5.01 18.08 -9.37
CA ASP A 72 5.55 16.93 -10.09
C ASP A 72 6.16 15.92 -9.11
N PHE A 73 5.52 14.76 -8.97
CA PHE A 73 5.99 13.69 -8.11
C PHE A 73 6.91 12.74 -8.86
N LYS A 74 8.10 12.51 -8.28
CA LYS A 74 9.17 11.71 -8.88
C LYS A 74 9.43 10.37 -8.21
N ARG A 75 9.03 10.24 -6.95
CA ARG A 75 9.29 9.03 -6.17
C ARG A 75 8.38 8.96 -4.96
N PHE A 76 8.24 7.75 -4.42
CA PHE A 76 7.68 7.54 -3.10
C PHE A 76 8.50 6.50 -2.35
N THR A 77 8.46 6.56 -1.03
CA THR A 77 8.95 5.49 -0.17
C THR A 77 7.78 4.75 0.45
N ALA A 78 7.96 3.46 0.72
CA ALA A 78 6.99 2.66 1.44
C ALA A 78 7.68 1.82 2.51
N GLN A 79 7.10 1.82 3.71
CA GLN A 79 7.47 0.91 4.78
C GLN A 79 6.27 0.04 5.15
N ILE A 80 6.46 -1.27 5.06
CA ILE A 80 5.39 -2.23 5.31
C ILE A 80 5.59 -2.87 6.69
N THR A 81 4.51 -2.91 7.46
CA THR A 81 4.41 -3.72 8.67
C THR A 81 3.33 -4.78 8.45
N LEU A 82 3.71 -6.05 8.56
CA LEU A 82 2.80 -7.18 8.49
C LEU A 82 2.01 -7.33 9.79
N SER A 83 0.82 -7.94 9.75
CA SER A 83 -0.02 -8.10 10.95
C SER A 83 0.59 -8.97 12.05
N ASP A 84 1.59 -9.80 11.72
CA ASP A 84 2.38 -10.56 12.69
C ASP A 84 3.53 -9.74 13.34
N GLY A 85 3.60 -8.44 13.05
CA GLY A 85 4.60 -7.51 13.57
C GLY A 85 5.89 -7.45 12.76
N THR A 86 6.04 -8.26 11.70
CA THR A 86 7.23 -8.21 10.85
C THR A 86 7.28 -6.87 10.10
N ARG A 87 8.33 -6.09 10.33
CA ARG A 87 8.60 -4.84 9.62
C ARG A 87 9.55 -5.09 8.45
N LEU A 88 9.12 -4.81 7.23
CA LEU A 88 9.93 -4.95 6.04
C LEU A 88 10.86 -3.73 5.86
N PRO A 89 11.97 -3.87 5.12
CA PRO A 89 12.86 -2.74 4.83
C PRO A 89 12.10 -1.60 4.15
N LEU A 90 12.46 -0.35 4.50
CA LEU A 90 12.00 0.83 3.78
C LEU A 90 12.53 0.74 2.34
N LYS A 91 11.63 0.87 1.36
CA LYS A 91 11.99 0.88 -0.06
C LYS A 91 11.54 2.16 -0.73
N GLU A 92 12.30 2.56 -1.75
CA GLU A 92 11.99 3.69 -2.61
C GLU A 92 11.57 3.18 -3.99
N TYR A 93 10.55 3.80 -4.56
CA TYR A 93 9.99 3.47 -5.85
C TYR A 93 9.95 4.72 -6.72
N PRO A 94 10.36 4.61 -8.00
CA PRO A 94 10.19 5.71 -8.94
C PRO A 94 8.70 5.95 -9.20
N LEU A 95 8.36 7.21 -9.40
CA LEU A 95 7.04 7.65 -9.83
C LEU A 95 7.21 8.73 -10.90
N SER A 96 6.24 8.85 -11.80
CA SER A 96 6.17 9.99 -12.71
C SER A 96 4.73 10.43 -12.80
N LYS A 97 4.35 11.36 -11.92
CA LYS A 97 2.98 11.86 -11.86
C LYS A 97 2.97 13.36 -11.64
N GLY A 98 2.51 14.08 -12.65
CA GLY A 98 2.21 15.51 -12.56
C GLY A 98 0.79 15.73 -12.05
N MET A 99 0.63 16.79 -11.28
CA MET A 99 -0.61 17.27 -10.70
C MET A 99 -0.81 18.73 -11.10
N GLN A 100 -1.93 19.03 -11.74
CA GLN A 100 -2.24 20.38 -12.20
C GLN A 100 -2.63 21.31 -11.03
N GLU A 101 -2.63 22.60 -11.29
CA GLU A 101 -3.21 23.60 -10.40
C GLU A 101 -4.71 23.33 -10.18
N GLY A 102 -5.19 23.46 -8.94
CA GLY A 102 -6.62 23.31 -8.62
C GLY A 102 -7.24 21.97 -8.99
N GLY A 103 -6.41 20.91 -9.01
CA GLY A 103 -6.80 19.61 -9.56
C GLY A 103 -6.90 18.52 -8.51
N GLN A 104 -7.70 17.50 -8.82
CA GLN A 104 -7.64 16.19 -8.15
C GLN A 104 -6.87 15.21 -9.05
N THR A 105 -6.08 14.34 -8.44
CA THR A 105 -5.29 13.34 -9.16
C THR A 105 -5.30 12.02 -8.40
N GLU A 106 -5.66 10.96 -9.13
CA GLU A 106 -5.56 9.58 -8.65
C GLU A 106 -4.15 9.04 -8.94
N ILE A 107 -3.50 8.50 -7.90
CA ILE A 107 -2.15 7.90 -7.96
C ILE A 107 -2.21 6.47 -7.43
N GLN A 108 -1.83 5.50 -8.26
CA GLN A 108 -1.61 4.12 -7.84
C GLN A 108 -0.16 3.95 -7.38
N PHE A 109 0.04 3.25 -6.27
CA PHE A 109 1.34 2.98 -5.67
C PHE A 109 1.68 1.50 -5.84
N PRO A 110 2.47 1.12 -6.87
CA PRO A 110 2.71 -0.27 -7.26
C PRO A 110 3.70 -0.98 -6.32
N ILE A 111 3.41 -1.01 -5.01
CA ILE A 111 4.30 -1.57 -3.99
C ILE A 111 4.43 -3.08 -4.18
N LEU A 112 3.31 -3.78 -4.21
CA LEU A 112 3.27 -5.24 -4.28
C LEU A 112 3.34 -5.73 -5.72
N SER A 113 2.94 -4.92 -6.70
CA SER A 113 3.08 -5.28 -8.13
C SER A 113 4.49 -5.11 -8.68
N ALA A 114 5.26 -4.13 -8.21
CA ALA A 114 6.64 -3.95 -8.66
C ALA A 114 7.65 -4.80 -7.88
N ASP A 115 7.38 -5.13 -6.61
CA ASP A 115 8.40 -5.67 -5.72
C ASP A 115 8.30 -7.19 -5.48
N THR A 116 9.19 -7.95 -6.12
CA THR A 116 9.27 -9.40 -5.93
C THR A 116 9.72 -9.80 -4.54
N ASP A 117 10.56 -9.02 -3.87
CA ASP A 117 11.13 -9.41 -2.57
C ASP A 117 10.05 -9.35 -1.49
N ILE A 118 9.26 -8.27 -1.49
CA ILE A 118 8.12 -8.14 -0.59
C ILE A 118 7.15 -9.30 -0.81
N ARG A 119 6.83 -9.61 -2.08
CA ARG A 119 5.97 -10.76 -2.39
C ARG A 119 6.55 -12.10 -1.93
N ASN A 120 7.87 -12.30 -2.00
CA ASN A 120 8.50 -13.54 -1.54
C ASN A 120 8.42 -13.71 -0.02
N VAL A 121 8.44 -12.60 0.74
CA VAL A 121 8.25 -12.63 2.19
C VAL A 121 6.79 -12.92 2.55
N VAL A 122 5.83 -12.30 1.84
CA VAL A 122 4.40 -12.51 2.07
C VAL A 122 3.96 -13.90 1.62
N TYR A 123 4.48 -14.40 0.50
CA TYR A 123 4.12 -15.67 -0.13
C TYR A 123 5.33 -16.62 -0.20
N PRO A 124 5.72 -17.26 0.92
CA PRO A 124 6.93 -18.09 1.00
C PRO A 124 6.83 -19.43 0.25
N GLY A 125 5.81 -19.65 -0.59
CA GLY A 125 5.65 -20.85 -1.42
C GLY A 125 4.72 -21.94 -0.86
N ASN A 126 4.05 -21.68 0.27
CA ASN A 126 3.17 -22.66 0.94
C ASN A 126 1.68 -22.49 0.59
N ASN A 127 1.35 -22.23 -0.68
CA ASN A 127 -0.03 -22.13 -1.18
C ASN A 127 -0.92 -21.03 -0.56
N ALA A 128 -0.42 -20.33 0.46
CA ALA A 128 -1.10 -19.31 1.23
C ALA A 128 -0.12 -18.17 1.59
N PRO A 129 -0.62 -16.95 1.79
CA PRO A 129 0.18 -15.91 2.40
C PRO A 129 0.52 -16.28 3.85
N ARG A 130 1.68 -15.83 4.33
CA ARG A 130 2.08 -15.98 5.73
C ARG A 130 1.13 -15.24 6.67
N VAL A 131 0.60 -14.09 6.22
CA VAL A 131 -0.33 -13.22 6.94
C VAL A 131 -1.41 -12.72 5.98
N GLN A 132 -2.63 -12.49 6.46
CA GLN A 132 -3.70 -11.95 5.59
C GLN A 132 -3.65 -10.42 5.47
N ASP A 133 -3.05 -9.74 6.44
CA ASP A 133 -3.12 -8.29 6.55
C ASP A 133 -1.75 -7.65 6.77
N GLY A 134 -1.64 -6.39 6.38
CA GLY A 134 -0.51 -5.53 6.65
C GLY A 134 -0.89 -4.07 6.57
N THR A 135 0.09 -3.20 6.77
CA THR A 135 -0.07 -1.75 6.68
C THR A 135 1.14 -1.18 5.96
N ALA A 136 0.91 -0.32 4.97
CA ALA A 136 1.95 0.46 4.31
C ALA A 136 1.89 1.91 4.79
N GLU A 137 3.02 2.40 5.29
CA GLU A 137 3.29 3.81 5.48
C GLU A 137 4.00 4.33 4.23
N VAL A 138 3.35 5.23 3.50
CA VAL A 138 3.82 5.75 2.22
C VAL A 138 4.15 7.22 2.37
N THR A 139 5.30 7.62 1.83
CA THR A 139 5.68 9.03 1.70
C THR A 139 5.98 9.35 0.25
N LEU A 140 5.19 10.27 -0.30
CA LEU A 140 5.32 10.78 -1.66
C LEU A 140 6.22 12.02 -1.68
N TYR A 141 7.11 12.11 -2.67
CA TYR A 141 8.03 13.23 -2.83
C TYR A 141 7.91 13.86 -4.22
N GLY A 142 7.82 15.18 -4.24
CA GLY A 142 7.76 15.97 -5.46
C GLY A 142 8.33 17.38 -5.28
N THR A 143 8.25 18.14 -6.35
CA THR A 143 8.63 19.55 -6.39
C THR A 143 7.53 20.31 -7.10
N ASP A 144 7.13 21.47 -6.57
CA ASP A 144 6.20 22.34 -7.28
C ASP A 144 6.92 23.21 -8.32
N LEU A 145 6.16 23.85 -9.22
CA LEU A 145 6.75 24.71 -10.26
C LEU A 145 7.49 25.95 -9.71
N ASN A 146 7.26 26.29 -8.45
CA ASN A 146 7.94 27.39 -7.76
C ASN A 146 9.25 26.94 -7.09
N GLY A 147 9.59 25.64 -7.19
CA GLY A 147 10.83 25.05 -6.68
C GLY A 147 10.76 24.60 -5.23
N HIS A 148 9.58 24.58 -4.61
CA HIS A 148 9.42 24.09 -3.24
C HIS A 148 9.33 22.57 -3.23
N ASN A 149 9.99 21.95 -2.25
CA ASN A 149 9.85 20.53 -2.01
C ASN A 149 8.48 20.23 -1.40
N VAL A 150 7.80 19.25 -1.98
CA VAL A 150 6.47 18.83 -1.53
C VAL A 150 6.56 17.39 -1.05
N GLN A 151 6.06 17.14 0.15
CA GLN A 151 6.00 15.82 0.75
C GLN A 151 4.60 15.55 1.30
N VAL A 152 4.08 14.37 1.01
CA VAL A 152 2.77 13.91 1.49
C VAL A 152 2.92 12.50 2.04
N SER A 153 2.49 12.28 3.27
CA SER A 153 2.56 10.97 3.92
C SER A 153 1.16 10.45 4.24
N PHE A 154 0.97 9.14 4.08
CA PHE A 154 -0.26 8.46 4.46
C PHE A 154 -0.03 7.01 4.83
N THR A 155 -1.06 6.43 5.42
CA THR A 155 -1.08 5.03 5.80
C THR A 155 -2.25 4.34 5.12
N THR A 156 -2.04 3.11 4.68
CA THR A 156 -3.08 2.30 4.04
C THR A 156 -2.98 0.85 4.47
N ALA A 157 -4.13 0.20 4.64
CA ALA A 157 -4.19 -1.23 4.86
C ALA A 157 -3.80 -1.97 3.57
N LEU A 158 -3.04 -3.05 3.75
CA LEU A 158 -2.72 -4.03 2.73
C LEU A 158 -3.42 -5.34 3.10
N ARG A 159 -3.89 -6.05 2.08
CA ARG A 159 -4.52 -7.35 2.24
C ARG A 159 -3.90 -8.33 1.24
N PHE A 160 -3.75 -9.57 1.69
CA PHE A 160 -3.07 -10.63 0.99
C PHE A 160 -3.95 -11.87 1.00
N GLU A 161 -4.21 -12.41 -0.18
CA GLU A 161 -5.14 -13.51 -0.36
C GLU A 161 -4.57 -14.53 -1.34
N SER A 162 -5.10 -15.74 -1.24
CA SER A 162 -4.72 -16.85 -2.10
C SER A 162 -5.94 -17.72 -2.34
N LEU A 163 -6.17 -18.07 -3.60
CA LEU A 163 -7.19 -19.00 -4.03
C LEU A 163 -6.52 -20.24 -4.61
N VAL A 164 -6.92 -21.42 -4.12
CA VAL A 164 -6.45 -22.70 -4.65
C VAL A 164 -7.54 -23.28 -5.54
N PHE A 165 -7.20 -23.48 -6.81
CA PHE A 165 -8.04 -24.18 -7.77
C PHE A 165 -7.54 -25.63 -7.87
N ARG A 166 -8.40 -26.60 -7.55
CA ARG A 166 -8.08 -28.04 -7.70
C ARG A 166 -8.75 -28.58 -8.95
N GLY A 167 -8.06 -29.45 -9.70
CA GLY A 167 -8.56 -30.03 -10.95
C GLY A 167 -9.99 -30.56 -10.82
N GLY A 168 -10.91 -30.04 -11.64
CA GLY A 168 -12.32 -30.43 -11.67
C GLY A 168 -13.30 -29.60 -10.83
N LEU A 169 -12.83 -28.60 -10.06
CA LEU A 169 -13.70 -27.70 -9.30
C LEU A 169 -13.73 -26.29 -9.94
N GLU A 170 -14.93 -25.80 -10.29
CA GLU A 170 -15.14 -24.41 -10.74
C GLU A 170 -15.02 -23.38 -9.61
N VAL A 171 -15.12 -23.84 -8.35
CA VAL A 171 -15.11 -22.98 -7.16
C VAL A 171 -13.74 -23.07 -6.47
N PRO A 172 -12.99 -21.95 -6.35
CA PRO A 172 -11.74 -21.94 -5.60
C PRO A 172 -11.98 -22.21 -4.11
N THR A 173 -11.05 -22.93 -3.47
CA THR A 173 -11.07 -23.15 -2.02
C THR A 173 -10.04 -22.24 -1.35
N GLU A 174 -10.40 -21.64 -0.21
CA GLU A 174 -9.44 -20.94 0.64
C GLU A 174 -8.41 -21.97 1.16
N PRO A 175 -7.10 -21.68 1.12
CA PRO A 175 -6.11 -22.61 1.62
C PRO A 175 -6.20 -22.74 3.14
N GLU A 176 -5.94 -23.94 3.66
CA GLU A 176 -5.88 -24.18 5.09
C GLU A 176 -4.79 -23.29 5.74
N THR A 177 -5.20 -22.26 6.47
CA THR A 177 -4.28 -21.51 7.34
C THR A 177 -3.77 -22.46 8.42
N ARG A 178 -2.46 -22.76 8.46
CA ARG A 178 -1.87 -23.38 9.65
C ARG A 178 -2.06 -22.41 10.82
N SER A 179 -3.03 -22.70 11.68
CA SER A 179 -3.13 -22.04 12.98
C SER A 179 -1.84 -22.31 13.74
N THR A 180 -1.06 -21.27 14.02
CA THR A 180 0.04 -21.38 14.98
C THR A 180 -0.56 -21.86 16.30
N PRO A 181 -0.10 -22.99 16.89
CA PRO A 181 -0.61 -23.39 18.19
C PRO A 181 -0.32 -22.28 19.20
N ALA A 182 -1.34 -21.91 19.97
CA ALA A 182 -1.19 -20.95 21.06
C ALA A 182 -0.04 -21.38 21.99
N PRO A 183 0.79 -20.45 22.51
CA PRO A 183 1.84 -20.81 23.45
C PRO A 183 1.20 -21.53 24.65
N THR A 184 1.62 -22.78 24.87
CA THR A 184 1.19 -23.59 26.01
C THR A 184 1.53 -22.81 27.28
N ALA A 185 0.50 -22.47 28.06
CA ALA A 185 0.69 -21.83 29.35
C ALA A 185 1.63 -22.69 30.22
N PRO A 186 2.57 -22.09 30.98
CA PRO A 186 3.45 -22.82 31.86
C PRO A 186 2.61 -23.55 32.91
N ASN A 187 2.79 -24.87 32.98
CA ASN A 187 2.08 -25.76 33.87
C ASN A 187 2.41 -25.39 35.34
N PRO A 188 1.44 -24.97 36.18
CA PRO A 188 1.69 -24.73 37.59
C PRO A 188 1.55 -26.07 38.31
N GLY A 189 2.59 -26.91 38.23
CA GLY A 189 2.56 -28.27 38.76
C GLY A 189 3.92 -28.73 39.26
N GLY A 190 4.46 -28.00 40.24
CA GLY A 190 5.53 -28.50 41.11
C GLY A 190 4.94 -28.79 42.49
N GLN A 191 4.70 -30.05 42.78
CA GLN A 191 4.74 -30.63 44.14
C GLN A 191 5.65 -31.85 44.10
#